data_AF-A0A925FJR0-F1
#
_entry.id   AF-A0A925FJR0-F1
#
_cell.length_a   1.000
_cell.length_b   1.000
_cell.length_c   1.000
_cell.angle_alpha   90.00
_cell.angle_beta   90.00
_cell.angle_gamma   90.00
#
_symmetry.space_group_name_H-M   'P 1'
#
loop_
_entity.id
_entity.type
_entity.pdbx_description
1 polymer ?
#
loop_
_entity_poly.entity_id
_entity_poly.type
_entity_poly.pdbx_seq_one_letter_code
_entity_poly.pdbx_strand_id
1 'polypeptide(L)'
;MKRLKLYFIADPKVNDDPDGALAIEAKIIKDHIVIKDINDLIHRVIQNCVKRKGLVGAMVIASHGNSYTFDIGSNTVGIGDLRLPTLSVLRPWFAPDAYLIINACECGNSQELLRQVAKILGVTVVAYTGMVDVYKWLFYEGIVPRGNTVVCTASGCREINHWEEARKKMLSGPGDDMPGFARDG
;
A
#
# COMPACT_ATOMS: atom_id res chain seq x y z
N MET A 1 19.83 -10.46 -1.81
CA MET A 1 19.54 -9.01 -1.92
C MET A 1 18.47 -8.65 -0.89
N LYS A 2 18.60 -7.52 -0.17
CA LYS A 2 17.67 -7.15 0.91
C LYS A 2 16.28 -6.81 0.35
N ARG A 3 15.22 -7.33 0.98
CA ARG A 3 13.82 -6.97 0.67
C ARG A 3 13.40 -5.79 1.54
N LEU A 4 12.96 -4.72 0.91
CA LEU A 4 12.48 -3.52 1.56
C LEU A 4 10.97 -3.57 1.69
N LYS A 5 10.47 -3.07 2.82
CA LYS A 5 9.07 -2.72 3.01
C LYS A 5 9.01 -1.21 3.07
N LEU A 6 8.19 -0.62 2.24
CA LEU A 6 8.00 0.83 2.16
C LEU A 6 6.53 1.14 2.39
N TYR A 7 6.26 2.09 3.28
CA TYR A 7 4.91 2.56 3.58
C TYR A 7 4.83 4.03 3.19
N PHE A 8 3.98 4.36 2.23
CA PHE A 8 3.79 5.71 1.75
C PHE A 8 2.41 6.23 2.16
N ILE A 9 2.34 7.48 2.57
CA ILE A 9 1.09 8.18 2.89
C ILE A 9 1.01 9.41 1.99
N ALA A 10 -0.10 9.58 1.27
CA ALA A 10 -0.38 10.80 0.54
C ALA A 10 -0.37 12.00 1.51
N ASP A 11 0.38 13.05 1.17
CA ASP A 11 0.54 14.20 2.05
C ASP A 11 -0.82 14.87 2.35
N PRO A 12 -1.29 14.86 3.62
CA PRO A 12 -2.57 15.46 4.00
C PRO A 12 -2.66 16.96 3.75
N LYS A 13 -1.53 17.63 3.47
CA LYS A 13 -1.50 19.07 3.17
C LYS A 13 -1.82 19.39 1.72
N VAL A 14 -1.62 18.43 0.81
CA VAL A 14 -1.84 18.62 -0.63
C VAL A 14 -2.88 17.67 -1.21
N ASN A 15 -3.28 16.66 -0.45
CA ASN A 15 -4.45 15.85 -0.71
C ASN A 15 -5.61 16.37 0.16
N ASP A 16 -6.83 16.36 -0.38
CA ASP A 16 -8.02 16.69 0.38
C ASP A 16 -8.26 15.58 1.41
N ASP A 17 -7.94 15.85 2.68
CA ASP A 17 -8.07 14.92 3.82
C ASP A 17 -9.18 15.40 4.78
N PRO A 18 -10.45 15.46 4.33
CA PRO A 18 -11.52 16.15 5.06
C PRO A 18 -11.86 15.50 6.39
N ASP A 19 -11.64 14.19 6.52
CA ASP A 19 -11.86 13.40 7.73
C ASP A 19 -10.59 13.28 8.62
N GLY A 20 -9.45 13.76 8.13
CA GLY A 20 -8.16 13.65 8.81
C GLY A 20 -7.64 12.21 8.89
N ALA A 21 -8.16 11.28 8.08
CA ALA A 21 -7.80 9.87 8.15
C ALA A 21 -6.31 9.66 7.91
N LEU A 22 -5.75 10.30 6.88
CA LEU A 22 -4.32 10.20 6.56
C LEU A 22 -3.45 10.84 7.66
N ALA A 23 -3.91 11.95 8.24
CA ALA A 23 -3.24 12.59 9.36
C ALA A 23 -3.22 11.72 10.63
N ILE A 24 -4.28 10.96 10.90
CA ILE A 24 -4.31 10.00 12.02
C ILE A 24 -3.40 8.80 11.71
N GLU A 25 -3.47 8.26 10.49
CA GLU A 25 -2.67 7.12 10.08
C GLU A 25 -1.17 7.43 10.18
N ALA A 26 -0.75 8.63 9.78
CA ALA A 26 0.62 9.11 9.92
C ALA A 26 1.11 9.15 11.39
N LYS A 27 0.19 9.31 12.36
CA LYS A 27 0.52 9.23 13.80
C LYS A 27 0.72 7.79 14.28
N ILE A 28 0.08 6.82 13.64
CA ILE A 28 0.10 5.40 14.01
C ILE A 28 1.31 4.70 13.36
N ILE A 29 1.51 4.92 12.05
CA ILE A 29 2.56 4.26 11.28
C ILE A 29 3.85 5.07 11.36
N LYS A 30 4.73 4.74 12.32
CA LYS A 30 5.95 5.51 12.60
C LYS A 30 6.93 5.63 11.43
N ASP A 31 7.06 4.57 10.62
CA ASP A 31 8.03 4.50 9.50
C ASP A 31 7.42 4.89 8.15
N HIS A 32 6.32 5.66 8.16
CA HIS A 32 5.71 6.13 6.91
C HIS A 32 6.60 7.15 6.19
N ILE A 33 6.41 7.24 4.88
CA ILE A 33 7.06 8.21 4.02
C ILE A 33 5.95 9.05 3.36
N VAL A 34 5.89 10.32 3.69
CA VAL A 34 4.94 11.25 3.07
C VAL A 34 5.31 11.48 1.60
N ILE A 35 4.33 11.40 0.69
CA ILE A 35 4.49 11.65 -0.75
C ILE A 35 3.56 12.77 -1.23
N LYS A 36 4.09 13.67 -2.06
CA LYS A 36 3.34 14.83 -2.58
C LYS A 36 2.68 14.60 -3.93
N ASP A 37 3.27 13.75 -4.76
CA ASP A 37 2.82 13.44 -6.12
C ASP A 37 3.51 12.16 -6.63
N ILE A 38 3.23 11.78 -7.88
CA ILE A 38 3.83 10.60 -8.53
C ILE A 38 5.36 10.70 -8.65
N ASN A 39 5.90 11.88 -8.97
CA ASN A 39 7.35 12.03 -9.13
C ASN A 39 8.07 11.92 -7.78
N ASP A 40 7.49 12.48 -6.72
CA ASP A 40 8.01 12.36 -5.36
C ASP A 40 7.98 10.90 -4.87
N LEU A 41 6.89 10.16 -5.16
CA LEU A 41 6.85 8.71 -4.92
C LEU A 41 8.01 8.00 -5.65
N ILE A 42 8.20 8.26 -6.94
CA ILE A 42 9.26 7.63 -7.74
C ILE A 42 10.63 7.88 -7.11
N HIS A 43 10.95 9.15 -6.84
CA HIS A 43 12.22 9.53 -6.24
C HIS A 43 12.45 8.84 -4.89
N ARG A 44 11.44 8.79 -4.01
CA ARG A 44 11.58 8.19 -2.68
C ARG A 44 11.76 6.68 -2.71
N VAL A 45 11.10 5.97 -3.63
CA VAL A 45 11.33 4.53 -3.82
C VAL A 45 12.78 4.28 -4.23
N ILE A 46 13.26 4.98 -5.27
CA ILE A 46 14.63 4.84 -5.78
C ILE A 46 15.66 5.15 -4.68
N GLN A 47 15.49 6.29 -3.99
CA GLN A 47 16.38 6.69 -2.90
C GLN A 47 16.44 5.65 -1.79
N ASN A 48 15.31 5.06 -1.40
CA ASN A 48 15.27 4.01 -0.39
C ASN A 48 15.99 2.74 -0.84
N CYS A 49 15.78 2.32 -2.09
CA CYS A 49 16.45 1.16 -2.66
C CYS A 49 17.97 1.34 -2.73
N VAL A 50 18.44 2.50 -3.21
CA VAL A 50 19.87 2.84 -3.29
C VAL A 50 20.49 2.92 -1.88
N LYS A 51 19.90 3.70 -0.98
CA LYS A 51 20.42 3.92 0.38
C LYS A 51 20.51 2.61 1.17
N ARG A 52 19.51 1.74 1.03
CA ARG A 52 19.39 0.49 1.79
C ARG A 52 19.96 -0.73 1.04
N LYS A 53 20.50 -0.53 -0.18
CA LYS A 53 21.04 -1.57 -1.07
C LYS A 53 20.09 -2.77 -1.21
N GLY A 54 18.82 -2.49 -1.51
CA GLY A 54 17.76 -3.50 -1.56
C GLY A 54 16.70 -3.20 -2.62
N LEU A 55 15.82 -4.17 -2.86
CA LEU A 55 14.65 -4.04 -3.73
C LEU A 55 13.38 -4.03 -2.89
N VAL A 56 12.34 -3.39 -3.39
CA VAL A 56 11.02 -3.38 -2.76
C VAL A 56 10.43 -4.78 -2.83
N GLY A 57 10.23 -5.41 -1.66
CA GLY A 57 9.47 -6.65 -1.52
C GLY A 57 8.00 -6.40 -1.20
N ALA A 58 7.70 -5.28 -0.54
CA ALA A 58 6.33 -4.84 -0.28
C ALA A 58 6.26 -3.31 -0.27
N MET A 59 5.22 -2.77 -0.90
CA MET A 59 4.92 -1.35 -0.88
C MET A 59 3.46 -1.15 -0.48
N VAL A 60 3.20 -0.18 0.39
CA VAL A 60 1.85 0.29 0.69
C VAL A 60 1.74 1.75 0.27
N ILE A 61 0.65 2.12 -0.39
CA ILE A 61 0.28 3.52 -0.63
C ILE A 61 -1.06 3.73 0.07
N ALA A 62 -1.06 4.50 1.15
CA ALA A 62 -2.26 4.98 1.82
C ALA A 62 -2.67 6.33 1.25
N SER A 63 -3.91 6.42 0.82
CA SER A 63 -4.45 7.58 0.12
C SER A 63 -5.96 7.60 0.15
N HIS A 64 -6.53 8.71 -0.28
CA HIS A 64 -7.94 8.75 -0.66
C HIS A 64 -8.15 8.07 -2.02
N GLY A 65 -9.42 7.81 -2.31
CA GLY A 65 -9.85 7.13 -3.52
C GLY A 65 -11.34 6.83 -3.52
N ASN A 66 -11.79 6.15 -4.58
CA ASN A 66 -13.14 5.65 -4.73
C ASN A 66 -13.13 4.39 -5.61
N SER A 67 -14.33 3.91 -5.96
CA SER A 67 -14.51 2.73 -6.82
C SER A 67 -13.80 2.77 -8.19
N TYR A 68 -13.28 3.92 -8.63
CA TYR A 68 -12.65 4.10 -9.95
C TYR A 68 -11.25 4.73 -9.92
N THR A 69 -10.83 5.27 -8.77
CA THR A 69 -9.61 6.07 -8.65
C THR A 69 -8.95 5.90 -7.29
N PHE A 70 -7.67 6.20 -7.21
CA PHE A 70 -6.94 6.39 -5.96
C PHE A 70 -5.92 7.50 -6.14
N ASP A 71 -5.48 8.10 -5.04
CA ASP A 71 -4.52 9.19 -5.10
C ASP A 71 -3.07 8.73 -4.88
N ILE A 72 -2.15 9.39 -5.55
CA ILE A 72 -0.71 9.35 -5.26
C ILE A 72 -0.29 10.77 -4.91
N GLY A 73 -0.29 11.09 -3.62
CA GLY A 73 -0.16 12.48 -3.17
C GLY A 73 -1.31 13.33 -3.70
N SER A 74 -1.00 14.40 -4.43
CA SER A 74 -1.96 15.30 -5.08
C SER A 74 -2.45 14.82 -6.46
N ASN A 75 -2.00 13.65 -6.93
CA ASN A 75 -2.43 13.11 -8.22
C ASN A 75 -3.50 12.05 -8.03
N THR A 76 -4.75 12.37 -8.36
CA THR A 76 -5.80 11.36 -8.53
C THR A 76 -5.59 10.57 -9.81
N VAL A 77 -5.52 9.25 -9.69
CA VAL A 77 -5.20 8.33 -10.77
C VAL A 77 -6.39 7.41 -11.05
N GLY A 78 -6.77 7.33 -12.32
CA GLY A 78 -7.85 6.46 -12.81
C GLY A 78 -7.48 5.70 -14.07
N ILE A 79 -8.46 4.99 -14.63
CA ILE A 79 -8.31 4.28 -15.91
C ILE A 79 -7.94 5.28 -17.01
N GLY A 80 -6.87 5.00 -17.76
CA GLY A 80 -6.44 5.84 -18.88
C GLY A 80 -5.66 7.10 -18.50
N ASP A 81 -5.31 7.28 -17.22
CA ASP A 81 -4.46 8.39 -16.79
C ASP A 81 -3.08 8.34 -17.47
N LEU A 82 -2.73 9.39 -18.21
CA LEU A 82 -1.48 9.47 -18.96
C LEU A 82 -0.22 9.52 -18.09
N ARG A 83 -0.37 9.74 -16.77
CA ARG A 83 0.73 9.72 -15.80
C ARG A 83 1.05 8.31 -15.33
N LEU A 84 0.12 7.35 -15.38
CA LEU A 84 0.35 5.97 -14.96
C LEU A 84 1.61 5.33 -15.59
N PRO A 85 1.86 5.46 -16.90
CA PRO A 85 3.05 4.90 -17.54
C PRO A 85 4.37 5.36 -16.91
N THR A 86 4.42 6.54 -16.27
CA THR A 86 5.64 7.02 -15.59
C THR A 86 6.08 6.13 -14.44
N LEU A 87 5.15 5.39 -13.82
CA LEU A 87 5.45 4.43 -12.75
C LEU A 87 6.29 3.24 -13.24
N SER A 88 6.37 2.99 -14.56
CA SER A 88 7.20 1.91 -15.13
C SER A 88 8.69 2.04 -14.77
N VAL A 89 9.16 3.26 -14.47
CA VAL A 89 10.51 3.54 -13.97
C VAL A 89 10.80 2.78 -12.66
N LEU A 90 9.77 2.45 -11.88
CA LEU A 90 9.91 1.71 -10.62
C LEU A 90 10.10 0.20 -10.80
N ARG A 91 9.76 -0.36 -11.97
CA ARG A 91 9.80 -1.81 -12.21
C ARG A 91 11.14 -2.47 -11.86
N PRO A 92 12.32 -1.92 -12.21
CA PRO A 92 13.61 -2.51 -11.85
C PRO A 92 13.90 -2.50 -10.34
N TRP A 93 13.16 -1.70 -9.57
CA TRP A 93 13.35 -1.53 -8.12
C TRP A 93 12.48 -2.47 -7.30
N PHE A 94 11.57 -3.21 -7.94
CA PHE A 94 10.78 -4.25 -7.32
C PHE A 94 11.46 -5.60 -7.38
N ALA A 95 11.27 -6.36 -6.32
CA ALA A 95 11.52 -7.79 -6.30
C ALA A 95 10.59 -8.53 -7.28
N PRO A 96 11.02 -9.69 -7.86
CA PRO A 96 10.15 -10.47 -8.76
C PRO A 96 8.83 -10.96 -8.13
N ASP A 97 8.82 -11.13 -6.81
CA ASP A 97 7.70 -11.57 -5.96
C ASP A 97 7.11 -10.41 -5.14
N ALA A 98 7.40 -9.17 -5.51
CA ALA A 98 6.88 -8.02 -4.78
C ALA A 98 5.37 -7.86 -4.92
N TYR A 99 4.79 -7.16 -3.95
CA TYR A 99 3.42 -6.70 -4.01
C TYR A 99 3.28 -5.23 -3.63
N LEU A 100 2.29 -4.58 -4.23
CA LEU A 100 1.82 -3.24 -3.91
C LEU A 100 0.43 -3.36 -3.27
N ILE A 101 0.22 -2.75 -2.11
CA ILE A 101 -1.09 -2.57 -1.48
C ILE A 101 -1.52 -1.12 -1.69
N ILE A 102 -2.65 -0.91 -2.35
CA ILE A 102 -3.32 0.38 -2.47
C ILE A 102 -4.36 0.43 -1.36
N ASN A 103 -4.04 1.19 -0.32
CA ASN A 103 -4.89 1.41 0.83
C ASN A 103 -5.71 2.69 0.61
N ALA A 104 -6.73 2.56 -0.25
CA ALA A 104 -7.65 3.62 -0.63
C ALA A 104 -9.09 3.07 -0.70
N CYS A 105 -10.07 3.90 -0.34
CA CYS A 105 -11.47 3.52 -0.31
C CYS A 105 -11.93 2.97 -1.67
N GLU A 106 -12.54 1.79 -1.65
CA GLU A 106 -13.21 1.14 -2.78
C GLU A 106 -12.37 0.90 -4.05
N CYS A 107 -11.09 1.26 -4.07
CA CYS A 107 -10.23 1.12 -5.26
C CYS A 107 -10.15 -0.34 -5.77
N GLY A 108 -10.41 -1.31 -4.89
CA GLY A 108 -10.57 -2.73 -5.20
C GLY A 108 -11.65 -3.03 -6.25
N ASN A 109 -12.64 -2.14 -6.42
CA ASN A 109 -13.75 -2.30 -7.36
C ASN A 109 -13.30 -2.07 -8.82
N SER A 110 -12.25 -1.28 -9.05
CA SER A 110 -11.71 -1.00 -10.39
C SER A 110 -10.68 -2.03 -10.84
N GLN A 111 -11.12 -3.24 -11.19
CA GLN A 111 -10.20 -4.31 -11.63
C GLN A 111 -9.31 -3.91 -12.82
N GLU A 112 -9.86 -3.10 -13.74
CA GLU A 112 -9.10 -2.63 -14.89
C GLU A 112 -7.95 -1.70 -14.47
N LEU A 113 -8.20 -0.76 -13.55
CA LEU A 113 -7.16 0.09 -12.98
C LEU A 113 -6.06 -0.73 -12.29
N LEU A 114 -6.45 -1.69 -11.43
CA LEU A 114 -5.49 -2.53 -10.72
C LEU A 114 -4.63 -3.36 -11.67
N ARG A 115 -5.22 -3.91 -12.75
CA ARG A 115 -4.47 -4.64 -13.79
C ARG A 115 -3.49 -3.75 -14.54
N GLN A 116 -3.89 -2.50 -14.85
CA GLN A 116 -2.99 -1.54 -15.49
C GLN A 116 -1.79 -1.22 -14.60
N VAL A 117 -2.03 -0.94 -13.31
CA VAL A 117 -0.95 -0.69 -12.32
C VAL A 117 -0.04 -1.93 -12.19
N ALA A 118 -0.61 -3.12 -12.05
CA ALA A 118 0.14 -4.37 -11.94
C ALA A 118 1.02 -4.62 -13.17
N LYS A 119 0.51 -4.37 -14.37
CA LYS A 119 1.25 -4.52 -15.63
C LYS A 119 2.39 -3.52 -15.75
N ILE A 120 2.17 -2.27 -15.36
CA ILE A 120 3.16 -1.19 -15.43
C ILE A 120 4.31 -1.47 -14.48
N LEU A 121 4.00 -1.83 -13.23
CA LEU A 121 4.99 -2.09 -12.19
C LEU A 121 5.63 -3.47 -12.29
N GLY A 122 4.94 -4.45 -12.91
CA GLY A 122 5.37 -5.84 -12.93
C GLY A 122 5.26 -6.52 -11.57
N VAL A 123 4.28 -6.15 -10.75
CA VAL A 123 4.07 -6.68 -9.39
C VAL A 123 2.62 -7.07 -9.15
N THR A 124 2.37 -7.85 -8.09
CA THR A 124 1.01 -8.12 -7.62
C THR A 124 0.42 -6.88 -6.98
N VAL A 125 -0.82 -6.51 -7.32
CA VAL A 125 -1.51 -5.35 -6.72
C VAL A 125 -2.68 -5.80 -5.87
N VAL A 126 -2.73 -5.34 -4.63
CA VAL A 126 -3.78 -5.60 -3.65
C VAL A 126 -4.53 -4.30 -3.39
N ALA A 127 -5.86 -4.33 -3.35
CA ALA A 127 -6.67 -3.16 -3.00
C ALA A 127 -7.97 -3.55 -2.28
N TYR A 128 -8.57 -2.58 -1.59
CA TYR A 128 -9.78 -2.77 -0.78
C TYR A 128 -11.03 -2.36 -1.57
N THR A 129 -12.08 -3.19 -1.57
CA THR A 129 -13.38 -2.86 -2.20
C THR A 129 -14.34 -2.12 -1.29
N GLY A 130 -14.07 -2.13 0.02
CA GLY A 130 -14.83 -1.38 1.00
C GLY A 130 -14.20 -0.03 1.31
N MET A 131 -14.86 0.72 2.19
CA MET A 131 -14.27 1.91 2.78
C MET A 131 -13.11 1.54 3.71
N VAL A 132 -12.01 2.28 3.60
CA VAL A 132 -10.89 2.24 4.53
C VAL A 132 -11.19 3.26 5.63
N ASP A 133 -11.44 2.79 6.84
CA ASP A 133 -11.71 3.62 8.01
C ASP A 133 -10.64 3.32 9.06
N VAL A 134 -10.08 4.37 9.67
CA VAL A 134 -9.01 4.34 10.67
C VAL A 134 -9.33 3.40 11.85
N TYR A 135 -10.62 3.19 12.18
CA TYR A 135 -11.04 2.25 13.23
C TYR A 135 -11.30 0.83 12.73
N LYS A 136 -11.52 0.65 11.42
CA LYS A 136 -11.63 -0.66 10.76
C LYS A 136 -10.27 -1.26 10.40
N TRP A 137 -9.17 -0.58 10.72
CA TRP A 137 -7.82 -1.13 10.63
C TRP A 137 -7.57 -2.32 11.57
N LEU A 138 -8.31 -2.39 12.69
CA LEU A 138 -8.11 -3.39 13.75
C LEU A 138 -8.98 -4.64 13.63
N PHE A 139 -10.04 -4.57 12.83
CA PHE A 139 -11.04 -5.62 12.67
C PHE A 139 -11.36 -5.72 11.18
N TYR A 140 -11.49 -6.93 10.65
CA TYR A 140 -11.87 -7.28 9.26
C TYR A 140 -10.73 -7.47 8.25
N GLU A 141 -10.86 -8.36 7.27
CA GLU A 141 -11.38 -9.73 7.17
C GLU A 141 -11.13 -10.10 5.70
N GLY A 142 -10.23 -11.06 5.49
CA GLY A 142 -9.83 -11.76 4.25
C GLY A 142 -9.55 -11.01 2.95
N ILE A 143 -8.83 -11.73 2.11
CA ILE A 143 -8.12 -11.26 0.93
C ILE A 143 -8.45 -12.28 -0.17
N VAL A 144 -9.01 -11.87 -1.32
CA VAL A 144 -9.33 -12.81 -2.41
C VAL A 144 -8.38 -12.59 -3.59
N PRO A 145 -7.44 -13.51 -3.87
CA PRO A 145 -6.57 -13.44 -5.03
C PRO A 145 -7.34 -13.75 -6.31
N ARG A 146 -7.14 -12.91 -7.33
CA ARG A 146 -7.63 -13.09 -8.71
C ARG A 146 -6.49 -12.77 -9.68
N GLY A 147 -5.66 -13.78 -9.99
CA GLY A 147 -4.48 -13.60 -10.84
C GLY A 147 -3.43 -12.71 -10.16
N ASN A 148 -2.94 -11.68 -10.86
CA ASN A 148 -1.97 -10.71 -10.31
C ASN A 148 -2.63 -9.58 -9.50
N THR A 149 -3.94 -9.68 -9.27
CA THR A 149 -4.70 -8.73 -8.46
C THR A 149 -5.30 -9.44 -7.28
N VAL A 150 -5.37 -8.76 -6.14
CA VAL A 150 -5.95 -9.30 -4.93
C VAL A 150 -6.92 -8.28 -4.36
N VAL A 151 -8.15 -8.71 -4.10
CA VAL A 151 -9.28 -7.84 -3.81
C VAL A 151 -9.85 -8.20 -2.44
N CYS A 152 -9.92 -7.25 -1.52
CA CYS A 152 -10.51 -7.46 -0.19
C CYS A 152 -11.99 -7.03 -0.21
N THR A 153 -12.95 -7.92 0.12
CA THR A 153 -14.39 -7.61 0.14
C THR A 153 -14.99 -7.58 1.54
N ALA A 154 -15.96 -6.69 1.76
CA ALA A 154 -16.57 -6.43 3.06
C ALA A 154 -17.49 -7.56 3.60
N SER A 155 -17.81 -8.59 2.80
CA SER A 155 -18.85 -9.58 3.14
C SER A 155 -18.51 -11.04 2.81
N GLY A 156 -17.30 -11.36 2.35
CA GLY A 156 -17.03 -12.67 1.77
C GLY A 156 -15.58 -13.10 1.85
N CYS A 157 -15.11 -13.35 3.07
CA CYS A 157 -13.70 -13.59 3.35
C CYS A 157 -13.52 -14.80 4.27
N ARG A 158 -13.66 -16.01 3.72
CA ARG A 158 -13.23 -17.25 4.39
C ARG A 158 -11.88 -17.70 3.83
N GLU A 159 -10.91 -17.80 4.75
CA GLU A 159 -9.64 -18.53 4.69
C GLU A 159 -8.66 -18.21 3.55
N ILE A 160 -7.68 -17.34 3.84
CA ILE A 160 -6.33 -17.47 3.28
C ILE A 160 -5.30 -17.33 4.39
N ASN A 161 -4.70 -18.46 4.75
CA ASN A 161 -3.63 -18.61 5.75
C ASN A 161 -2.35 -17.80 5.45
N HIS A 162 -2.22 -17.18 4.27
CA HIS A 162 -1.06 -16.37 3.88
C HIS A 162 -1.10 -14.92 4.36
N TRP A 163 -2.26 -14.37 4.74
CA TRP A 163 -2.31 -12.99 5.27
C TRP A 163 -1.77 -12.89 6.68
N GLU A 164 -2.05 -13.85 7.56
CA GLU A 164 -1.43 -13.86 8.89
C GLU A 164 0.08 -13.93 8.80
N GLU A 165 0.62 -14.70 7.85
CA GLU A 165 2.04 -14.72 7.57
C GLU A 165 2.55 -13.42 6.96
N ALA A 166 1.85 -12.82 6.01
CA ALA A 166 2.25 -11.55 5.41
C ALA A 166 2.22 -10.41 6.43
N ARG A 167 1.20 -10.35 7.29
CA ARG A 167 1.06 -9.44 8.42
C ARG A 167 2.13 -9.69 9.48
N LYS A 168 2.33 -10.93 9.93
CA LYS A 168 3.41 -11.30 10.86
C LYS A 168 4.75 -10.89 10.26
N LYS A 169 5.04 -11.27 9.01
CA LYS A 169 6.27 -10.89 8.30
C LYS A 169 6.40 -9.40 8.12
N MET A 170 5.32 -8.64 7.87
CA MET A 170 5.34 -7.17 7.70
C MET A 170 5.64 -6.47 9.03
N LEU A 171 4.89 -6.82 10.09
CA LEU A 171 4.96 -6.24 11.43
C LEU A 171 6.14 -6.74 12.28
N SER A 172 6.72 -7.90 11.97
CA SER A 172 7.81 -8.48 12.79
C SER A 172 9.20 -7.90 12.52
N GLY A 173 9.34 -6.91 11.63
CA GLY A 173 10.63 -6.26 11.34
C GLY A 173 11.76 -7.23 10.94
N PRO A 174 12.94 -6.72 10.55
CA PRO A 174 14.20 -7.44 10.61
C PRO A 174 15.00 -6.90 11.78
N GLY A 175 14.72 -7.41 12.98
CA GLY A 175 15.34 -7.02 14.24
C GLY A 175 14.31 -6.92 15.35
N ASP A 176 14.53 -7.72 16.39
CA ASP A 176 13.97 -7.60 17.73
C ASP A 176 12.65 -8.34 18.00
N ASP A 177 12.82 -9.51 18.61
CA ASP A 177 12.19 -9.88 19.87
C ASP A 177 11.61 -8.66 20.59
N MET A 178 10.28 -8.52 20.61
CA MET A 178 9.64 -7.61 21.56
C MET A 178 9.63 -8.29 22.93
N PRO A 179 10.41 -7.80 23.92
CA PRO A 179 10.30 -8.25 25.29
C PRO A 179 9.01 -7.65 25.87
N GLY A 180 8.20 -8.50 26.50
CA GLY A 180 7.29 -8.18 27.59
C GLY A 180 6.46 -6.90 27.47
N PHE A 181 5.22 -7.03 26.98
CA PHE A 181 4.15 -6.33 27.66
C PHE A 181 3.95 -7.00 29.02
N ALA A 182 4.62 -6.44 30.03
CA ALA A 182 4.27 -6.68 31.41
C ALA A 182 2.80 -6.36 31.60
N ARG A 183 2.08 -7.34 32.15
CA ARG A 183 0.86 -7.07 32.89
C ARG A 183 1.23 -6.31 34.17
N ASP A 184 0.26 -5.52 34.62
CA ASP A 184 0.11 -4.95 35.96
C ASP A 184 0.63 -3.51 36.17
N GLY A 185 -0.33 -2.67 36.58
CA GLY A 185 -0.25 -1.25 36.88
C GLY A 185 -1.62 -0.60 36.77
#